data_AF-A0A2N7Q133-F1
#
_entry.id   AF-A0A2N7Q133-F1
#
_cell.length_a   1.000
_cell.length_b   1.000
_cell.length_c   1.000
_cell.angle_alpha   90.00
_cell.angle_beta   90.00
_cell.angle_gamma   90.00
#
_symmetry.space_group_name_H-M   'P 1'
#
loop_
_entity.id
_entity.type
_entity.pdbx_description
1 polymer ?
#
loop_
_entity_poly.entity_id
_entity_poly.type
_entity_poly.pdbx_seq_one_letter_code
_entity_poly.pdbx_strand_id
1 'polypeptide(L)'
;IVNVSIVIGILTVLESLIILYIADKYYSIFSNLDQLHSFGFGILLFSNIFNVFVIRERGHFWESVPSRVLLVSMLADFVIGILMMSFGIIVRQLPFELIALLVFYLILASLFNDFIKVALSKLKNH
;
A
#
# COMPACT_ATOMS: atom_id res chain seq x y z
N ILE A 1 -12.68 -13.48 -11.25
CA ILE A 1 -12.81 -12.05 -10.89
C ILE A 1 -13.06 -11.98 -9.39
N VAL A 2 -14.22 -12.44 -8.88
CA VAL A 2 -14.50 -12.44 -7.43
C VAL A 2 -13.44 -13.18 -6.59
N ASN A 3 -13.04 -14.40 -6.97
CA ASN A 3 -12.03 -15.16 -6.21
C ASN A 3 -10.64 -14.48 -6.15
N VAL A 4 -10.24 -13.77 -7.21
CA VAL A 4 -8.93 -13.10 -7.25
C VAL A 4 -8.94 -11.86 -6.36
N SER A 5 -10.02 -11.08 -6.40
CA SER A 5 -10.19 -9.92 -5.53
C SER A 5 -10.20 -10.28 -4.05
N ILE A 6 -10.81 -11.41 -3.68
CA ILE A 6 -10.80 -11.92 -2.30
C ILE A 6 -9.37 -12.25 -1.86
N VAL A 7 -8.61 -12.99 -2.69
CA VAL A 7 -7.24 -13.38 -2.36
C VAL A 7 -6.33 -12.16 -2.20
N ILE A 8 -6.41 -11.19 -3.12
CA ILE A 8 -5.61 -9.97 -3.02
C ILE A 8 -6.01 -9.13 -1.80
N GLY A 9 -7.31 -9.06 -1.47
CA GLY A 9 -7.77 -8.37 -0.27
C GLY A 9 -7.20 -8.99 1.01
N ILE A 10 -7.27 -10.32 1.14
CA ILE A 10 -6.68 -11.04 2.28
C ILE A 10 -5.17 -10.80 2.35
N LEU A 11 -4.48 -10.88 1.21
CA LEU A 11 -3.05 -10.67 1.14
C LEU A 11 -2.65 -9.25 1.57
N THR A 12 -3.36 -8.24 1.07
CA THR A 12 -3.14 -6.83 1.44
C THR A 12 -3.31 -6.62 2.94
N VAL A 13 -4.31 -7.26 3.55
CA VAL A 13 -4.51 -7.22 5.01
C VAL A 13 -3.35 -7.89 5.74
N LEU A 14 -2.91 -9.07 5.30
CA LEU A 14 -1.76 -9.75 5.91
C LEU A 14 -0.48 -8.91 5.81
N GLU A 15 -0.19 -8.33 4.65
CA GLU A 15 0.96 -7.45 4.45
C GLU A 15 0.90 -6.22 5.35
N SER A 16 -0.30 -5.64 5.52
CA SER A 16 -0.51 -4.50 6.42
C SER A 16 -0.23 -4.85 7.89
N LEU A 17 -0.58 -6.07 8.32
CA LEU A 17 -0.28 -6.56 9.67
C LEU A 17 1.22 -6.86 9.84
N ILE A 18 1.86 -7.42 8.81
CA ILE A 18 3.30 -7.70 8.83
C ILE A 18 4.09 -6.39 8.97
N ILE A 19 3.76 -5.37 8.18
CA ILE A 19 4.49 -4.09 8.27
C ILE A 19 4.23 -3.39 9.59
N LEU A 20 3.01 -3.45 10.12
CA LEU A 20 2.68 -2.93 11.44
C LEU A 20 3.48 -3.62 12.54
N TYR A 21 3.60 -4.94 12.48
CA TYR A 21 4.40 -5.73 13.42
C TYR A 21 5.90 -5.40 13.33
N ILE A 22 6.45 -5.23 12.11
CA ILE A 22 7.84 -4.80 11.92
C ILE A 22 8.04 -3.41 12.53
N ALA A 23 7.13 -2.48 12.26
CA ALA A 23 7.22 -1.12 12.73
C ALA A 23 7.16 -1.05 14.27
N ASP A 24 6.31 -1.84 14.91
CA ASP A 24 6.30 -1.96 16.37
C ASP A 24 7.57 -2.61 16.93
N LYS A 25 8.06 -3.68 16.30
CA LYS A 25 9.25 -4.39 16.77
C LYS A 25 10.51 -3.52 16.79
N TYR A 26 10.68 -2.64 15.81
CA TYR A 26 11.87 -1.79 15.70
C TYR A 26 11.70 -0.40 16.34
N TYR A 27 10.48 0.16 16.35
CA TYR A 27 10.22 1.54 16.77
C TYR A 27 9.25 1.67 17.94
N SER A 28 8.77 0.55 18.49
CA SER A 28 7.83 0.48 19.63
C SER A 28 6.61 1.38 19.46
N ILE A 29 6.06 1.40 18.25
CA ILE A 29 4.96 2.28 17.86
C ILE A 29 3.71 2.05 18.71
N PHE A 30 3.46 0.84 19.23
CA PHE A 30 2.32 0.61 20.11
C PHE A 30 2.42 1.38 21.45
N SER A 31 3.62 1.79 21.87
CA SER A 31 3.78 2.65 23.04
C SER A 31 3.44 4.12 22.77
N ASN A 32 3.39 4.55 21.50
CA ASN A 32 3.06 5.91 21.11
C ASN A 32 1.84 5.93 20.19
N LEU A 33 0.66 6.05 20.79
CA LEU A 33 -0.63 6.01 20.09
C LEU A 33 -0.71 7.01 18.93
N ASP A 34 -0.18 8.22 19.09
CA ASP A 34 -0.20 9.24 18.03
C ASP A 34 0.58 8.78 16.78
N GLN A 35 1.75 8.17 16.99
CA GLN A 35 2.55 7.62 15.90
C GLN A 35 1.88 6.40 15.29
N LEU A 36 1.22 5.57 16.10
CA LEU A 36 0.44 4.43 15.62
C LEU A 36 -0.70 4.84 14.69
N HIS A 37 -1.49 5.85 15.08
CA HIS A 37 -2.56 6.39 14.25
C HIS A 37 -2.04 6.92 12.91
N SER A 38 -0.90 7.60 12.96
CA SER A 38 -0.28 8.21 11.80
C SER A 38 0.35 7.17 10.86
N PHE A 39 0.95 6.12 11.42
CA PHE A 39 1.45 4.97 10.67
C PHE A 39 0.31 4.17 10.04
N GLY A 40 -0.77 3.94 10.80
CA GLY A 40 -1.99 3.29 10.29
C GLY A 40 -2.65 4.08 9.16
N PHE A 41 -2.68 5.41 9.26
CA PHE A 41 -3.09 6.27 8.14
C PHE A 41 -2.23 6.03 6.90
N GLY A 42 -0.89 5.97 7.05
CA GLY A 42 0.02 5.67 5.95
C GLY A 42 -0.25 4.32 5.30
N ILE A 43 -0.44 3.26 6.10
CA ILE A 43 -0.81 1.93 5.61
C ILE A 43 -2.09 1.99 4.76
N LEU A 44 -3.14 2.63 5.28
CA LEU A 44 -4.43 2.73 4.59
C LEU A 44 -4.32 3.56 3.30
N LEU A 45 -3.59 4.67 3.32
CA LEU A 45 -3.38 5.51 2.15
C LEU A 45 -2.65 4.73 1.04
N PHE A 46 -1.53 4.09 1.37
CA PHE A 46 -0.74 3.35 0.40
C PHE A 46 -1.45 2.08 -0.09
N SER A 47 -2.18 1.39 0.79
CA SER A 47 -3.01 0.26 0.41
C SER A 47 -4.13 0.68 -0.57
N ASN A 48 -4.74 1.85 -0.38
CA ASN A 48 -5.75 2.36 -1.31
C ASN A 48 -5.17 2.68 -2.69
N ILE A 49 -3.99 3.33 -2.75
CA ILE A 49 -3.29 3.60 -4.01
C ILE A 49 -3.11 2.29 -4.80
N PHE A 50 -2.73 1.21 -4.12
CA PHE A 50 -2.59 -0.11 -4.72
C PHE A 50 -3.93 -0.73 -5.14
N ASN A 51 -4.94 -0.70 -4.27
CA ASN A 51 -6.23 -1.34 -4.52
C ASN A 51 -6.94 -0.76 -5.76
N VAL A 52 -6.77 0.53 -6.03
CA VAL A 52 -7.28 1.19 -7.25
C VAL A 52 -6.75 0.51 -8.52
N PHE A 53 -5.49 0.05 -8.56
CA PHE A 53 -4.94 -0.70 -9.69
C PHE A 53 -5.51 -2.11 -9.82
N VAL A 54 -5.58 -2.84 -8.69
CA VAL A 54 -6.05 -4.23 -8.69
C VAL A 54 -7.49 -4.33 -9.15
N ILE A 55 -8.35 -3.43 -8.68
CA ILE A 55 -9.79 -3.47 -8.96
C ILE A 55 -10.08 -3.00 -10.39
N ARG A 56 -9.36 -2.00 -10.91
CA ARG A 56 -9.68 -1.39 -12.20
C ARG A 56 -9.23 -2.19 -13.41
N GLU A 57 -8.23 -3.06 -13.28
CA GLU A 57 -7.69 -3.80 -14.43
C GLU A 57 -7.75 -5.33 -14.26
N ARG A 58 -8.09 -6.04 -15.34
CA ARG A 58 -8.16 -7.52 -15.36
C ARG A 58 -6.83 -8.20 -15.73
N GLY A 59 -5.78 -7.45 -16.12
CA GLY A 59 -4.45 -7.94 -16.50
C GLY A 59 -3.31 -7.51 -15.54
N HIS A 60 -2.05 -7.67 -15.97
CA HIS A 60 -0.89 -7.06 -15.26
C HIS A 60 -1.04 -5.55 -15.26
N PHE A 61 -0.68 -4.89 -14.17
CA PHE A 61 -0.70 -3.42 -14.11
C PHE A 61 0.29 -2.74 -15.08
N TRP A 62 1.22 -3.51 -15.68
CA TRP A 62 2.16 -3.04 -16.69
C TRP A 62 1.72 -3.30 -18.14
N GLU A 63 0.73 -4.17 -18.38
CA GLU A 63 0.25 -4.49 -19.73
C GLU A 63 -0.74 -3.44 -20.26
N SER A 64 -1.46 -2.77 -19.36
CA SER A 64 -2.32 -1.64 -19.69
C SER A 64 -1.72 -0.39 -19.05
N VAL A 65 -1.12 0.46 -19.88
CA VAL A 65 -0.54 1.71 -19.41
C VAL A 65 -1.66 2.54 -18.76
N PRO A 66 -1.55 2.89 -17.47
CA PRO A 66 -2.61 3.61 -16.79
C PRO A 66 -2.84 4.96 -17.46
N SER A 67 -4.09 5.44 -17.50
CA SER A 67 -4.37 6.76 -18.06
C SER A 67 -3.53 7.83 -17.35
N ARG A 68 -3.08 8.86 -18.06
CA ARG A 68 -2.25 9.94 -17.48
C ARG A 68 -2.89 10.56 -16.23
N VAL A 69 -4.21 10.61 -16.19
CA VAL A 69 -4.98 11.12 -15.04
C VAL A 69 -4.78 10.24 -13.81
N LEU A 70 -4.81 8.91 -13.96
CA LEU A 70 -4.60 7.98 -12.84
C LEU A 70 -3.19 8.09 -12.26
N LEU A 71 -2.17 8.15 -13.13
CA LEU A 71 -0.78 8.31 -12.69
C LEU A 71 -0.58 9.63 -11.93
N VAL A 72 -1.15 10.73 -12.42
CA VAL A 72 -1.06 12.04 -11.75
C VAL A 72 -1.78 12.01 -10.41
N SER A 73 -2.97 11.43 -10.32
CA SER A 73 -3.70 11.29 -9.05
C SER A 73 -2.89 10.49 -8.02
N MET A 74 -2.27 9.39 -8.43
CA MET A 74 -1.48 8.56 -7.52
C MET A 74 -0.19 9.24 -7.07
N LEU A 75 0.51 9.92 -7.99
CA LEU A 75 1.67 10.72 -7.61
C LEU A 75 1.28 11.85 -6.67
N ALA A 76 0.12 12.49 -6.89
CA ALA A 76 -0.40 13.49 -5.97
C ALA A 76 -0.70 12.89 -4.60
N ASP A 77 -1.42 11.77 -4.52
CA ASP A 77 -1.74 11.09 -3.26
C ASP A 77 -0.47 10.66 -2.50
N PHE A 78 0.53 10.13 -3.22
CA PHE A 78 1.80 9.73 -2.64
C PHE A 78 2.58 10.92 -2.09
N VAL A 79 2.73 12.00 -2.88
CA VAL A 79 3.47 13.20 -2.47
C VAL A 79 2.76 13.89 -1.33
N ILE A 80 1.44 14.09 -1.42
CA ILE A 80 0.63 14.71 -0.37
C ILE A 80 0.71 13.87 0.91
N GLY A 81 0.58 12.55 0.81
CA GLY A 81 0.72 11.64 1.95
C GLY A 81 2.06 11.75 2.67
N ILE A 82 3.17 11.74 1.91
CA ILE A 82 4.51 11.91 2.46
C ILE A 82 4.67 13.27 3.13
N LEU A 83 4.22 14.35 2.49
CA LEU A 83 4.28 15.70 3.06
C LEU A 83 3.48 15.77 4.36
N MET A 84 2.27 15.21 4.37
CA MET A 84 1.41 15.18 5.56
C MET A 84 2.07 14.44 6.73
N MET A 85 2.69 13.29 6.49
CA MET A 85 3.40 12.52 7.52
C MET A 85 4.72 13.17 7.97
N SER A 86 5.41 13.87 7.05
CA SER A 86 6.70 14.52 7.33
C SER A 86 6.55 15.84 8.11
N PHE A 87 5.52 16.64 7.79
CA PHE A 87 5.26 17.93 8.42
C PHE A 87 4.25 17.85 9.57
N GLY A 88 3.56 16.72 9.72
CA GLY A 88 2.58 16.52 10.78
C GLY A 88 1.35 17.44 10.66
N ILE A 89 0.90 17.72 9.43
CA ILE A 89 -0.16 18.73 9.17
C ILE A 89 -1.52 18.26 9.72
N ILE A 90 -1.87 17.00 9.48
CA ILE A 90 -3.13 16.37 9.93
C ILE A 90 -2.86 15.20 10.88
N VAL A 91 -1.77 14.48 10.62
CA VAL A 91 -1.32 13.33 11.42
C VAL A 91 -0.11 13.74 12.26
N ARG A 92 0.24 12.96 13.29
CA ARG A 92 1.48 13.19 14.05
C ARG A 92 2.68 13.02 13.10
N GLN A 93 3.67 13.90 13.26
CA GLN A 93 4.93 13.78 12.53
C GLN A 93 5.55 12.39 12.77
N LEU A 94 5.83 11.69 11.67
CA LEU A 94 6.55 10.42 11.70
C LEU A 94 8.06 10.64 11.55
N PRO A 95 8.89 9.88 12.26
CA PRO A 95 10.30 9.73 11.92
C PRO A 95 10.47 9.31 10.46
N PHE A 96 11.48 9.85 9.79
CA PHE A 96 11.79 9.53 8.40
C PHE A 96 11.99 8.02 8.15
N GLU A 97 12.46 7.30 9.16
CA GLU A 97 12.64 5.85 9.14
C GLU A 97 11.31 5.09 8.94
N LEU A 98 10.24 5.55 9.61
CA LEU A 98 8.90 4.97 9.46
C LEU A 98 8.28 5.32 8.11
N ILE A 99 8.53 6.53 7.60
CA ILE A 99 8.09 6.92 6.27
C ILE A 99 8.79 6.07 5.21
N ALA A 100 10.11 5.87 5.34
CA ALA A 100 10.87 4.99 4.45
C ALA A 100 10.36 3.54 4.50
N LEU A 101 10.01 3.04 5.69
CA LEU A 101 9.40 1.72 5.85
C LEU A 101 8.05 1.61 5.13
N LEU A 102 7.21 2.64 5.20
CA LEU A 102 5.93 2.67 4.49
C LEU A 102 6.10 2.73 2.95
N VAL A 103 7.07 3.51 2.46
CA VAL A 103 7.39 3.56 1.03
C VAL A 103 7.92 2.20 0.55
N PHE A 104 8.80 1.56 1.34
CA PHE A 104 9.27 0.21 1.06
C PHE A 104 8.11 -0.80 1.02
N TYR A 105 7.18 -0.71 1.98
CA TYR A 105 5.96 -1.51 2.00
C TYR A 105 5.12 -1.31 0.74
N LEU A 106 4.89 -0.06 0.31
CA LEU A 106 4.12 0.24 -0.90
C LEU A 106 4.73 -0.46 -2.13
N ILE A 107 6.05 -0.36 -2.30
CA ILE A 107 6.75 -0.98 -3.44
C ILE A 107 6.66 -2.51 -3.36
N LEU A 108 6.95 -3.08 -2.19
CA LEU A 108 6.97 -4.53 -2.00
C LEU A 108 5.58 -5.15 -2.18
N ALA A 109 4.56 -4.58 -1.54
CA ALA A 109 3.18 -5.01 -1.65
C ALA A 109 2.69 -4.88 -3.10
N SER A 110 3.04 -3.78 -3.79
CA SER A 110 2.65 -3.60 -5.19
C SER A 110 3.23 -4.67 -6.10
N LEU A 111 4.50 -5.04 -5.91
CA LEU A 111 5.13 -6.11 -6.68
C LEU A 111 4.53 -7.47 -6.33
N PHE A 112 4.46 -7.80 -5.04
CA PHE A 112 4.05 -9.12 -4.57
C PHE A 112 2.60 -9.46 -4.97
N ASN A 113 1.69 -8.52 -4.78
CA ASN A 113 0.29 -8.71 -5.14
C ASN A 113 0.07 -8.84 -6.65
N ASP A 114 0.85 -8.15 -7.50
CA ASP A 114 0.73 -8.31 -8.95
C ASP A 114 1.22 -9.67 -9.42
N PHE A 115 2.38 -10.12 -8.93
CA PHE A 115 2.87 -11.47 -9.24
C PHE A 115 1.81 -12.53 -8.93
N ILE A 116 1.11 -12.38 -7.80
CA ILE A 116 0.05 -13.30 -7.38
C ILE A 116 -1.20 -13.16 -8.26
N LYS A 117 -1.62 -11.93 -8.57
CA LYS A 117 -2.74 -11.66 -9.48
C LYS A 117 -2.53 -12.35 -10.84
N VAL A 118 -1.30 -12.30 -11.34
CA VAL A 118 -0.89 -12.88 -12.63
C VAL A 118 -0.81 -14.39 -12.58
N ALA A 119 -0.22 -14.94 -11.52
CA ALA A 119 -0.18 -16.39 -11.33
C ALA A 119 -1.60 -16.97 -11.28
N LEU A 120 -2.50 -16.31 -10.55
CA LEU A 120 -3.91 -16.70 -10.45
C LEU A 120 -4.69 -16.54 -11.76
N SER A 121 -4.40 -15.49 -12.55
CA SER A 121 -5.04 -15.31 -13.85
C SER A 121 -4.61 -16.37 -14.88
N LYS A 122 -3.33 -16.76 -14.86
CA LYS A 122 -2.80 -17.87 -15.70
C LYS A 122 -3.40 -19.22 -15.30
N LEU A 123 -3.47 -19.52 -14.01
CA LEU A 123 -4.05 -20.77 -13.49
C LEU A 123 -5.53 -20.96 -13.85
N LYS A 124 -6.27 -19.86 -14.06
CA LYS A 124 -7.69 -19.91 -14.45
C LYS A 124 -7.91 -20.12 -15.95
N ASN A 125 -6.90 -19.85 -16.78
CA ASN A 125 -6.98 -20.00 -18.24
C ASN A 125 -6.55 -21.38 -18.73
N HIS A 126 -6.22 -22.30 -17.82
CA HIS A 126 -5.96 -23.72 -18.08
C HIS A 126 -7.08 -24.57 -17.46
#